data_AF-A0A7R9YM72-F1
#
_entry.id   AF-A0A7R9YM72-F1
#
_cell.length_a   1.000
_cell.length_b   1.000
_cell.length_c   1.000
_cell.angle_alpha   90.00
_cell.angle_beta   90.00
_cell.angle_gamma   90.00
#
_symmetry.space_group_name_H-M   'P 1'
#
loop_
_entity.id
_entity.type
_entity.pdbx_description
1 polymer ?
#
loop_
_entity_poly.entity_id
_entity_poly.type
_entity_poly.pdbx_seq_one_letter_code
_entity_poly.pdbx_strand_id
1 'polypeptide(L)'
;LAASSECIVEYVGNTVVMCGTPSQRERARVYLEWLFAQLRGPVFVDYAGRDDCTMIEVPRDTVGYVTGAKRATLGRIEEEWGVLMFFMETRMQRDGKDARETAREAGGTEKLAVSAA
;
A
#
# COMPACT_ATOMS: atom_id res chain seq x y z
N LEU A 1 6.17 -7.83 3.80
CA LEU A 1 6.67 -8.28 2.47
C LEU A 1 6.87 -9.79 2.41
N ALA A 2 7.80 -10.36 3.19
CA ALA A 2 8.03 -11.81 3.19
C ALA A 2 6.77 -12.57 3.62
N ALA A 3 6.18 -12.20 4.77
CA ALA A 3 4.92 -12.77 5.25
C ALA A 3 3.78 -12.64 4.23
N SER A 4 3.57 -11.44 3.69
CA SER A 4 2.48 -11.15 2.74
C SER A 4 2.58 -11.85 1.40
N SER A 5 3.77 -12.27 0.98
CA SER A 5 3.98 -12.95 -0.31
C SER A 5 4.16 -14.47 -0.18
N GLU A 6 4.27 -14.97 1.06
CA GLU A 6 4.75 -16.33 1.41
C GLU A 6 6.10 -16.69 0.78
N CYS A 7 6.85 -15.67 0.33
CA CYS A 7 8.17 -15.83 -0.23
C CYS A 7 9.21 -15.55 0.85
N ILE A 8 10.28 -16.33 0.86
CA ILE A 8 11.50 -15.93 1.58
C ILE A 8 12.09 -14.77 0.81
N VAL A 9 12.25 -13.61 1.45
CA VAL A 9 12.82 -12.41 0.85
C VAL A 9 13.91 -11.87 1.78
N GLU A 10 15.16 -11.90 1.35
CA GLU A 10 16.31 -11.47 2.13
C GLU A 10 17.15 -10.45 1.34
N TYR A 11 17.63 -9.41 2.03
CA TYR A 11 18.54 -8.43 1.43
C TYR A 11 20.00 -8.81 1.70
N VAL A 12 20.78 -9.04 0.65
CA VAL A 12 22.22 -9.28 0.69
C VAL A 12 22.93 -8.11 0.02
N GLY A 13 23.34 -7.14 0.83
CA GLY A 13 23.86 -5.86 0.33
C GLY A 13 22.80 -5.11 -0.49
N ASN A 14 23.06 -4.90 -1.78
CA ASN A 14 22.13 -4.28 -2.72
C ASN A 14 21.32 -5.29 -3.54
N THR A 15 21.40 -6.58 -3.20
CA THR A 15 20.70 -7.66 -3.92
C THR A 15 19.58 -8.20 -3.07
N VAL A 16 18.39 -8.34 -3.67
CA VAL A 16 17.26 -9.03 -3.03
C VAL A 16 17.23 -10.48 -3.49
N VAL A 17 17.34 -11.41 -2.55
CA VAL A 17 17.22 -12.85 -2.80
C VAL A 17 15.81 -13.29 -2.47
N MET A 18 15.11 -13.86 -3.45
CA MET A 18 13.73 -14.34 -3.30
C MET A 18 13.68 -15.85 -3.53
N CYS A 19 13.13 -16.60 -2.57
CA CYS A 19 12.98 -18.06 -2.66
C CYS A 19 11.55 -18.50 -2.31
N GLY A 20 10.97 -19.36 -3.13
CA GLY A 20 9.58 -19.80 -3.06
C GLY A 20 9.11 -20.38 -4.40
N THR A 21 7.81 -20.66 -4.54
CA THR A 21 7.20 -21.05 -5.82
C THR A 21 7.27 -19.91 -6.84
N PRO A 22 7.10 -20.17 -8.16
CA PRO A 22 7.05 -19.12 -9.16
C PRO A 22 6.04 -18.01 -8.83
N SER A 23 4.84 -18.38 -8.35
CA SER A 23 3.80 -17.44 -7.95
C SER A 23 4.20 -16.62 -6.72
N GLN A 24 4.80 -17.23 -5.70
CA GLN A 24 5.29 -16.53 -4.50
C GLN A 24 6.36 -15.49 -4.84
N ARG A 25 7.32 -15.85 -5.71
CA ARG A 25 8.38 -14.92 -6.14
C ARG A 25 7.81 -13.77 -6.97
N GLU A 26 6.83 -14.03 -7.82
CA GLU A 26 6.18 -13.00 -8.61
C GLU A 26 5.39 -12.01 -7.73
N ARG A 27 4.64 -12.51 -6.74
CA ARG A 27 3.97 -11.65 -5.74
C ARG A 27 5.00 -10.80 -4.98
N ALA A 28 6.07 -11.42 -4.47
CA ALA A 28 7.13 -10.72 -3.76
C ALA A 28 7.79 -9.62 -4.60
N ARG A 29 8.07 -9.90 -5.89
CA ARG A 29 8.61 -8.93 -6.84
C ARG A 29 7.68 -7.73 -7.01
N VAL A 30 6.39 -7.98 -7.28
CA VAL A 30 5.39 -6.92 -7.49
C VAL A 30 5.22 -6.07 -6.23
N TYR A 31 5.14 -6.70 -5.06
CA TYR A 31 5.01 -6.00 -3.79
C TYR A 31 6.22 -5.12 -3.48
N LEU A 32 7.42 -5.59 -3.82
CA LEU A 32 8.67 -4.84 -3.68
C LEU A 32 8.71 -3.64 -4.65
N GLU A 33 8.15 -3.78 -5.85
CA GLU A 33 7.99 -2.68 -6.80
C GLU A 33 7.04 -1.60 -6.26
N TRP A 34 5.93 -1.98 -5.64
CA TRP A 34 5.02 -1.03 -4.99
C TRP A 34 5.71 -0.28 -3.84
N LEU A 35 6.49 -0.99 -3.03
CA LEU A 35 7.25 -0.39 -1.94
C LEU A 35 8.28 0.64 -2.46
N PHE A 36 9.00 0.31 -3.53
CA PHE A 36 9.92 1.27 -4.16
C PHE A 36 9.22 2.40 -4.90
N ALA A 37 8.00 2.20 -5.39
CA ALA A 37 7.20 3.27 -5.98
C ALA A 37 6.84 4.32 -4.91
N GLN A 38 6.53 3.89 -3.68
CA GLN A 38 6.19 4.78 -2.56
C GLN A 38 7.34 5.73 -2.20
N LEU A 39 8.58 5.26 -2.31
CA LEU A 39 9.77 6.11 -2.10
C LEU A 39 9.94 7.17 -3.19
N ARG A 40 9.44 6.92 -4.39
CA ARG A 40 9.56 7.81 -5.56
C ARG A 40 8.38 8.75 -5.72
N GLY A 41 7.22 8.43 -5.14
CA GLY A 41 6.01 9.22 -5.24
C GLY A 41 4.74 8.37 -5.01
N PRO A 42 3.60 8.81 -5.55
CA PRO A 42 2.34 8.10 -5.35
C PRO A 42 2.33 6.72 -5.98
N VAL A 43 1.85 5.74 -5.19
CA VAL A 43 1.69 4.35 -5.63
C VAL A 43 0.32 4.15 -6.23
N PHE A 44 0.30 3.51 -7.40
CA PHE A 44 -0.91 3.02 -8.03
C PHE A 44 -0.84 1.50 -8.07
N VAL A 45 -1.72 0.84 -7.32
CA VAL A 45 -1.89 -0.61 -7.33
C VAL A 45 -2.97 -0.94 -8.36
N ASP A 46 -2.61 -1.73 -9.37
CA ASP A 46 -3.60 -2.36 -10.24
C ASP A 46 -4.14 -3.61 -9.55
N TYR A 47 -5.33 -3.50 -8.97
CA TYR A 47 -5.99 -4.56 -8.20
C TYR A 47 -7.02 -5.35 -9.02
N ALA A 48 -7.27 -4.96 -10.27
CA ALA A 48 -8.28 -5.61 -11.09
C ALA A 48 -7.86 -7.05 -11.44
N GLY A 49 -8.67 -8.03 -11.02
CA GLY A 49 -8.43 -9.45 -11.31
C GLY A 49 -7.35 -10.11 -10.46
N ARG A 50 -6.86 -9.43 -9.40
CA ARG A 50 -5.97 -10.01 -8.41
C ARG A 50 -6.76 -10.69 -7.29
N ASP A 51 -6.34 -11.88 -6.90
CA ASP A 51 -6.85 -12.63 -5.75
C ASP A 51 -6.12 -12.29 -4.45
N ASP A 52 -4.88 -11.79 -4.57
CA ASP A 52 -3.97 -11.46 -3.47
C ASP A 52 -4.10 -10.01 -2.93
N CYS A 53 -5.12 -9.25 -3.39
CA CYS A 53 -5.29 -7.84 -3.02
C CYS A 53 -6.75 -7.46 -2.82
N THR A 54 -7.05 -6.85 -1.67
CA THR A 54 -8.35 -6.28 -1.34
C THR A 54 -8.26 -4.76 -1.27
N MET A 55 -9.20 -4.08 -1.92
CA MET A 55 -9.31 -2.62 -1.91
C MET A 55 -10.37 -2.16 -0.91
N ILE A 56 -9.98 -1.32 0.04
CA ILE A 56 -10.85 -0.78 1.09
C ILE A 56 -10.96 0.73 0.93
N GLU A 57 -12.18 1.26 0.98
CA GLU A 57 -12.42 2.71 1.04
C GLU A 57 -12.42 3.17 2.50
N VAL A 58 -11.51 4.07 2.84
CA VAL A 58 -11.31 4.60 4.20
C VAL A 58 -11.73 6.07 4.20
N PRO A 59 -12.69 6.50 5.03
CA PRO A 59 -13.04 7.91 5.16
C PRO A 59 -11.81 8.74 5.55
N ARG A 60 -11.57 9.87 4.87
CA ARG A 60 -10.38 10.73 5.08
C ARG A 60 -10.17 11.10 6.54
N ASP A 61 -11.26 11.39 7.26
CA ASP A 61 -11.21 11.78 8.68
C ASP A 61 -10.64 10.68 9.59
N THR A 62 -10.68 9.43 9.13
CA THR A 62 -10.21 8.24 9.88
C THR A 62 -8.83 7.76 9.44
N VAL A 63 -8.28 8.25 8.33
CA VAL A 63 -6.99 7.80 7.77
C VAL A 63 -5.85 7.97 8.77
N GLY A 64 -5.84 9.08 9.52
CA GLY A 64 -4.83 9.33 10.55
C GLY A 64 -4.90 8.32 11.71
N TYR A 65 -6.11 7.88 12.08
CA TYR A 65 -6.33 6.88 13.12
C TYR A 65 -5.87 5.48 12.66
N VAL A 66 -6.23 5.10 11.43
CA VAL A 66 -5.83 3.83 10.82
C VAL A 66 -4.31 3.76 10.64
N THR A 67 -3.70 4.84 10.18
CA THR A 67 -2.23 4.92 9.95
C THR A 67 -1.46 4.87 11.27
N GLY A 68 -1.91 5.64 12.26
CA GLY A 68 -1.17 5.86 13.51
C GLY A 68 0.05 6.78 13.33
N ALA A 69 0.59 7.23 14.46
CA ALA A 69 1.78 8.09 14.46
C ALA A 69 2.95 7.39 13.76
N LYS A 70 3.53 8.04 12.74
CA LYS A 70 4.63 7.49 11.93
C LYS A 70 4.35 6.07 11.39
N ARG A 71 3.08 5.75 11.07
CA ARG A 71 2.68 4.43 10.57
C ARG A 71 2.81 3.29 11.61
N ALA A 72 2.89 3.59 12.89
CA ALA A 72 3.06 2.56 13.92
C ALA A 72 1.89 1.55 13.95
N THR A 73 0.65 2.02 13.79
CA THR A 73 -0.53 1.14 13.82
C THR A 73 -0.57 0.23 12.60
N LEU A 74 -0.36 0.79 11.40
CA LEU A 74 -0.31 -0.02 10.18
C LEU A 74 0.85 -1.02 10.21
N GLY A 75 2.04 -0.59 10.62
CA GLY A 75 3.19 -1.49 10.72
C GLY A 75 2.92 -2.67 11.67
N ARG A 76 2.25 -2.41 12.80
CA ARG A 76 1.83 -3.47 13.73
C ARG A 76 0.84 -4.44 13.10
N ILE A 77 -0.15 -3.94 12.34
CA ILE A 77 -1.13 -4.79 11.65
C ILE A 77 -0.45 -5.61 10.55
N GLU A 78 0.44 -5.01 9.78
CA GLU A 78 1.23 -5.68 8.74
C GLU A 78 2.07 -6.83 9.32
N GLU A 79 2.70 -6.60 10.48
CA GLU A 79 3.49 -7.62 11.18
C GLU A 79 2.62 -8.72 11.79
N GLU A 80 1.53 -8.36 12.47
CA GLU A 80 0.64 -9.29 13.18
C GLU A 80 -0.12 -10.21 12.23
N TRP A 81 -0.62 -9.68 11.12
CA TRP A 81 -1.45 -10.42 10.17
C TRP A 81 -0.70 -10.88 8.92
N GLY A 82 0.57 -10.53 8.81
CA GLY A 82 1.37 -10.86 7.64
C GLY A 82 0.85 -10.21 6.36
N VAL A 83 0.23 -9.04 6.45
CA VAL A 83 -0.31 -8.31 5.28
C VAL A 83 0.63 -7.19 4.86
N LEU A 84 0.41 -6.67 3.66
CA LEU A 84 1.10 -5.48 3.15
C LEU A 84 0.06 -4.44 2.76
N MET A 85 0.16 -3.24 3.31
CA MET A 85 -0.90 -2.23 3.23
C MET A 85 -0.40 -0.94 2.58
N PHE A 86 -1.13 -0.36 1.63
CA PHE A 86 -0.74 0.92 1.02
C PHE A 86 -1.94 1.82 0.74
N PHE A 87 -1.82 3.10 1.08
CA PHE A 87 -2.77 4.09 0.59
C PHE A 87 -2.41 4.46 -0.85
N MET A 88 -3.39 4.37 -1.75
CA MET A 88 -3.29 4.86 -3.10
C MET A 88 -3.66 6.33 -3.13
N GLU A 89 -2.81 7.15 -3.74
CA GLU A 89 -3.17 8.55 -3.95
C GLU A 89 -4.28 8.62 -5.00
N THR A 90 -5.45 9.08 -4.58
CA THR A 90 -6.49 9.43 -5.55
C THR A 90 -5.98 10.67 -6.25
N ARG A 91 -5.83 10.67 -7.59
CA ARG A 91 -5.40 11.85 -8.37
C ARG A 91 -6.33 13.03 -8.07
N MET A 92 -6.07 13.79 -7.00
CA MET A 92 -6.56 15.13 -6.85
C MET A 92 -5.59 15.99 -7.64
N GLN A 93 -6.10 16.47 -8.79
CA GLN A 93 -5.44 17.47 -9.62
C GLN A 93 -4.78 18.51 -8.73
N ARG A 94 -3.46 18.53 -8.78
CA ARG A 94 -2.65 19.61 -8.23
C ARG A 94 -2.66 20.73 -9.28
N ASP A 95 -3.85 21.29 -9.53
CA ASP A 95 -3.98 22.48 -10.35
C ASP A 95 -4.44 23.66 -9.48
N GLY A 96 -3.92 24.82 -9.84
CA GLY A 96 -3.73 25.96 -8.95
C GLY A 96 -4.98 26.45 -8.20
N LYS A 97 -4.72 26.87 -6.96
CA LYS A 97 -5.23 28.11 -6.38
C LYS A 97 -6.74 28.35 -6.25
N ASP A 98 -7.64 27.38 -6.39
CA ASP A 98 -9.08 27.59 -6.08
C ASP A 98 -9.72 26.49 -5.19
N ALA A 99 -8.92 25.71 -4.47
CA ALA A 99 -9.38 24.52 -3.72
C ALA A 99 -9.70 24.76 -2.22
N ARG A 100 -9.92 26.00 -1.78
CA ARG A 100 -10.22 26.30 -0.36
C ARG A 100 -11.71 26.27 -0.01
N GLU A 101 -12.61 26.38 -0.98
CA GLU A 101 -14.04 26.49 -0.71
C GLU A 101 -14.81 25.17 -0.90
N THR A 102 -14.40 24.32 -1.85
CA THR A 102 -15.07 23.03 -2.13
C THR A 102 -14.61 21.85 -1.27
N ALA A 103 -13.54 22.02 -0.47
CA ALA A 103 -13.00 20.96 0.38
C ALA A 103 -13.81 20.71 1.67
N ARG A 104 -14.74 21.62 2.02
CA ARG A 104 -15.54 21.52 3.25
C ARG A 104 -16.77 20.61 3.13
N GLU A 105 -17.14 20.16 1.92
CA GLU A 105 -18.41 19.44 1.68
C GLU A 105 -18.28 18.08 0.97
N ALA A 106 -17.08 17.60 0.65
CA ALA A 106 -16.90 16.26 0.10
C ALA A 106 -16.34 15.32 1.18
N GLY A 107 -17.19 14.47 1.74
CA GLY A 107 -16.79 13.29 2.52
C GLY A 107 -15.97 12.33 1.65
N GLY A 108 -14.71 12.67 1.42
CA GLY A 108 -13.81 11.93 0.55
C GLY A 108 -13.34 10.65 1.23
N THR A 109 -13.28 9.57 0.46
CA THR A 109 -12.59 8.33 0.86
C THR A 109 -11.19 8.29 0.26
N GLU A 110 -10.27 7.63 0.94
CA GLU A 110 -8.97 7.20 0.42
C GLU A 110 -9.02 5.69 0.17
N LYS A 111 -8.25 5.21 -0.81
CA LYS A 111 -8.20 3.79 -1.14
C LYS A 111 -7.00 3.14 -0.45
N LEU A 112 -7.28 2.15 0.39
CA LEU A 112 -6.29 1.35 1.10
C LEU A 112 -6.21 -0.03 0.46
N ALA A 113 -5.08 -0.33 -0.16
CA ALA A 113 -4.71 -1.66 -0.61
C ALA A 113 -4.30 -2.50 0.59
N VAL A 114 -4.88 -3.69 0.71
CA VAL A 114 -4.45 -4.71 1.66
C VAL A 114 -4.11 -5.96 0.86
N SER A 115 -2.83 -6.31 0.82
CA SER A 115 -2.30 -7.40 0.01
C SER A 115 -1.79 -8.53 0.90
N ALA A 116 -2.27 -9.74 0.62
CA ALA A 116 -2.00 -10.95 1.39
C ALA A 116 -1.98 -12.15 0.44
N ALA A 117 -1.20 -13.17 0.79
CA ALA A 117 -0.98 -14.36 -0.03
C ALA A 117 -2.07 -15.43 0.14
#